data_AF-A0A2V8K5N0-F1
#
_entry.id   AF-A0A2V8K5N0-F1
#
_cell.length_a   1.000
_cell.length_b   1.000
_cell.length_c   1.000
_cell.angle_alpha   90.00
_cell.angle_beta   90.00
_cell.angle_gamma   90.00
#
_symmetry.space_group_name_H-M   'P 1'
#
loop_
_entity.id
_entity.type
_entity.pdbx_description
1 polymer ?
#
loop_
_entity_poly.entity_id
_entity_poly.type
_entity_poly.pdbx_seq_one_letter_code
_entity_poly.pdbx_strand_id
1 'polypeptide(L)'
;MFEFFIQHQLWTLLLVVAVLSMAACAAHYKVHPGALNATDSVAYDTLLIAEAAIDEARAENQTHPLSAQAKDALNTLIDSYNVARTAWLTYRGAIATNTPSDQYFQLLTRNLTDLTHALEVLKRREVKP
;
A
#
# COMPACT_ATOMS: atom_id res chain seq x y z
N MET A 1 6.31 45.58 0.24
CA MET A 1 6.30 45.03 -1.13
C MET A 1 7.28 43.86 -1.29
N PHE A 2 8.48 43.91 -0.66
CA PHE A 2 9.49 42.84 -0.73
C PHE A 2 9.08 41.52 -0.04
N GLU A 3 8.45 41.55 1.14
CA GLU A 3 8.12 40.33 1.89
C GLU A 3 7.07 39.43 1.22
N PHE A 4 6.11 40.02 0.49
CA PHE A 4 5.09 39.27 -0.25
C PHE A 4 5.69 38.50 -1.44
N PHE A 5 6.75 39.04 -2.03
CA PHE A 5 7.50 38.42 -3.13
C PHE A 5 8.34 37.24 -2.62
N ILE A 6 8.99 37.38 -1.47
CA ILE A 6 9.79 36.31 -0.85
C ILE A 6 8.90 35.14 -0.37
N GLN A 7 7.74 35.44 0.22
CA GLN A 7 6.79 34.42 0.67
C GLN A 7 6.23 33.59 -0.49
N HIS A 8 5.85 34.24 -1.61
CA HIS A 8 5.37 33.53 -2.79
C HIS A 8 6.47 32.65 -3.41
N GLN A 9 7.70 33.13 -3.52
CA GLN A 9 8.83 32.38 -4.07
C GLN A 9 9.18 31.13 -3.22
N LEU A 10 9.09 31.24 -1.89
CA LEU A 10 9.30 30.10 -0.97
C LEU A 10 8.22 29.03 -1.12
N TRP A 11 6.95 29.42 -1.28
CA TRP A 11 5.85 28.47 -1.50
C TRP A 11 5.96 27.74 -2.85
N THR A 12 6.33 28.45 -3.92
CA THR A 12 6.54 27.82 -5.22
C THR A 12 7.72 26.84 -5.19
N LEU A 13 8.82 27.19 -4.52
CA LEU A 13 9.97 26.28 -4.36
C LEU A 13 9.59 25.04 -3.55
N LEU A 14 8.82 25.18 -2.46
CA LEU A 14 8.37 24.05 -1.65
C LEU A 14 7.47 23.10 -2.45
N LEU A 15 6.55 23.63 -3.26
CA LEU A 15 5.69 22.84 -4.14
C LEU A 15 6.49 22.12 -5.23
N VAL A 16 7.46 22.80 -5.85
CA VAL A 16 8.33 22.20 -6.87
C VAL A 16 9.18 21.07 -6.28
N VAL A 17 9.77 21.28 -5.09
CA VAL A 17 10.53 20.22 -4.40
C VAL A 17 9.62 19.04 -4.05
N ALA A 18 8.41 19.29 -3.54
CA ALA A 18 7.45 18.22 -3.22
C ALA A 18 7.06 17.39 -4.45
N VAL A 19 6.80 18.04 -5.59
CA VAL A 19 6.47 17.36 -6.86
C VAL A 19 7.67 16.57 -7.39
N LEU A 20 8.88 17.13 -7.31
CA LEU A 20 10.12 16.45 -7.75
C LEU A 20 10.47 15.24 -6.88
N SER A 21 10.23 15.32 -5.57
CA SER A 21 10.43 14.18 -4.65
C SER A 21 9.47 13.03 -4.97
N MET A 22 8.21 13.32 -5.29
CA MET A 22 7.24 12.28 -5.71
C MET A 22 7.63 11.64 -7.06
N ALA A 23 8.13 12.44 -8.01
CA ALA A 23 8.59 11.94 -9.31
C ALA A 23 9.86 11.07 -9.21
N ALA A 24 10.79 11.42 -8.30
CA ALA A 24 12.01 10.66 -8.08
C ALA A 24 11.75 9.28 -7.46
N CYS A 25 10.79 9.15 -6.54
CA CYS A 25 10.36 7.85 -6.01
C CYS A 25 9.75 6.96 -7.11
N ALA A 26 9.01 7.53 -8.05
CA ALA A 26 8.42 6.79 -9.17
C ALA A 26 9.48 6.32 -10.19
N ALA A 27 10.53 7.12 -10.44
CA ALA A 27 11.58 6.81 -11.42
C ALA A 27 12.54 5.69 -10.98
N HIS A 28 12.66 5.43 -9.68
CA HIS A 28 13.59 4.45 -9.11
C HIS A 28 12.94 3.16 -8.62
N TYR A 29 11.63 2.98 -8.83
CA TYR A 29 10.96 1.74 -8.45
C TYR A 29 11.49 0.57 -9.28
N LYS A 30 12.15 -0.38 -8.61
CA LYS A 30 12.66 -1.58 -9.25
C LYS A 30 11.54 -2.60 -9.40
N VAL A 31 11.09 -2.82 -10.63
CA VAL A 31 10.10 -3.84 -10.96
C VAL A 31 10.60 -5.22 -10.51
N HIS A 32 9.78 -5.91 -9.73
CA HIS A 32 10.01 -7.26 -9.22
C HIS A 32 10.18 -8.23 -10.40
N PRO A 33 11.21 -9.11 -10.39
CA PRO A 33 11.39 -10.11 -11.45
C PRO A 33 10.14 -10.99 -11.65
N GLY A 34 9.62 -11.06 -12.88
CA GLY A 34 8.41 -11.82 -13.18
C GLY A 34 7.10 -11.03 -13.07
N ALA A 35 7.15 -9.74 -12.71
CA ALA A 35 5.99 -8.86 -12.82
C ALA A 35 5.67 -8.54 -14.30
N LEU A 36 4.38 -8.45 -14.62
CA LEU A 36 3.90 -8.12 -15.97
C LEU A 36 4.02 -6.62 -16.29
N ASN A 37 3.98 -5.76 -15.27
CA ASN A 37 4.22 -4.32 -15.34
C ASN A 37 4.53 -3.76 -13.94
N ALA A 38 4.78 -2.45 -13.86
CA ALA A 38 5.08 -1.79 -12.58
C ALA A 38 3.92 -1.91 -11.57
N THR A 39 2.67 -1.84 -12.01
CA THR A 39 1.50 -2.00 -11.11
C THR A 39 1.43 -3.41 -10.53
N ASP A 40 1.61 -4.43 -11.36
CA ASP A 40 1.65 -5.84 -10.93
C ASP A 40 2.72 -6.04 -9.85
N SER A 41 3.89 -5.43 -10.07
CA SER A 41 5.01 -5.45 -9.13
C SER A 41 4.67 -4.78 -7.79
N VAL A 42 4.15 -3.54 -7.80
CA VAL A 42 3.81 -2.81 -6.57
C VAL A 42 2.72 -3.54 -5.79
N ALA A 43 1.72 -4.07 -6.49
CA ALA A 43 0.66 -4.87 -5.87
C ALA A 43 1.22 -6.11 -5.18
N TYR A 44 2.13 -6.84 -5.86
CA TYR A 44 2.78 -8.00 -5.29
C TYR A 44 3.62 -7.67 -4.05
N ASP A 45 4.45 -6.64 -4.11
CA ASP A 45 5.26 -6.22 -2.96
C ASP A 45 4.39 -5.78 -1.76
N THR A 46 3.27 -5.09 -2.03
CA THR A 46 2.32 -4.68 -0.99
C THR A 46 1.65 -5.88 -0.32
N LEU A 47 1.26 -6.90 -1.11
CA LEU A 47 0.69 -8.14 -0.58
C LEU A 47 1.71 -8.88 0.30
N LEU A 48 2.99 -8.95 -0.11
CA LEU A 48 4.03 -9.59 0.69
C LEU A 48 4.25 -8.92 2.04
N ILE A 49 4.23 -7.57 2.09
CA ILE A 49 4.34 -6.82 3.34
C ILE A 49 3.17 -7.15 4.28
N ALA A 50 1.95 -7.17 3.75
CA ALA A 50 0.76 -7.48 4.55
C ALA A 50 0.75 -8.94 5.03
N GLU A 51 1.17 -9.89 4.19
CA GLU A 51 1.30 -11.30 4.57
C GLU A 51 2.31 -11.48 5.71
N ALA A 52 3.48 -10.84 5.62
CA ALA A 52 4.47 -10.86 6.69
C ALA A 52 3.92 -10.30 8.01
N ALA A 53 3.17 -9.21 7.97
CA ALA A 53 2.54 -8.64 9.17
C ALA A 53 1.45 -9.54 9.76
N ILE A 54 0.65 -10.21 8.92
CA ILE A 54 -0.35 -11.20 9.37
C ILE A 54 0.35 -12.37 10.08
N ASP A 55 1.45 -12.87 9.50
CA ASP A 55 2.20 -13.98 10.07
C ASP A 55 2.89 -13.60 11.39
N GLU A 56 3.46 -12.40 11.47
CA GLU A 56 4.03 -11.84 12.70
C GLU A 56 2.97 -11.74 13.82
N ALA A 57 1.83 -11.12 13.54
CA ALA A 57 0.75 -10.98 14.52
C ALA A 57 0.16 -12.33 14.98
N ARG A 58 0.11 -13.33 14.08
CA ARG A 58 -0.29 -14.70 14.44
C ARG A 58 0.73 -15.37 15.35
N ALA A 59 2.02 -15.20 15.07
CA ALA A 59 3.09 -15.72 15.91
C ALA A 59 3.11 -15.05 17.29
N GLU A 60 2.91 -13.73 17.34
CA GLU A 60 2.77 -12.99 18.60
C GLU A 60 1.58 -13.52 19.41
N ASN A 61 0.40 -13.65 18.81
CA ASN A 61 -0.81 -14.15 19.50
C ASN A 61 -0.65 -15.55 20.11
N GLN A 62 0.26 -16.39 19.60
CA GLN A 62 0.57 -17.70 20.17
C GLN A 62 1.40 -17.61 21.46
N THR A 63 2.26 -16.60 21.56
CA THR A 63 3.18 -16.41 22.72
C THR A 63 2.62 -15.43 23.74
N HIS A 64 1.90 -14.40 23.26
CA HIS A 64 1.25 -13.35 24.02
C HIS A 64 -0.12 -13.08 23.40
N PRO A 65 -1.23 -13.54 24.02
CA PRO A 65 -2.55 -13.37 23.45
C PRO A 65 -2.85 -11.90 23.14
N LEU A 66 -3.17 -11.62 21.87
CA LEU A 66 -3.53 -10.28 21.42
C LEU A 66 -4.77 -9.78 22.16
N SER A 67 -4.82 -8.48 22.41
CA SER A 67 -6.03 -7.80 22.91
C SER A 67 -7.20 -8.00 21.93
N ALA A 68 -8.44 -7.88 22.41
CA ALA A 68 -9.62 -7.99 21.54
C ALA A 68 -9.55 -7.02 20.34
N GLN A 69 -9.13 -5.77 20.58
CA GLN A 69 -8.98 -4.77 19.52
C GLN A 69 -7.90 -5.13 18.50
N ALA A 70 -6.78 -5.72 18.93
CA ALA A 70 -5.73 -6.17 18.03
C ALA A 70 -6.18 -7.39 17.21
N LYS A 71 -6.97 -8.30 17.79
CA LYS A 71 -7.58 -9.42 17.07
C LYS A 71 -8.56 -8.95 15.99
N ASP A 72 -9.42 -7.98 16.31
CA ASP A 72 -10.35 -7.40 15.34
C ASP A 72 -9.59 -6.70 14.20
N ALA A 73 -8.52 -5.98 14.52
CA ALA A 73 -7.65 -5.36 13.52
C ALA A 73 -6.94 -6.39 12.64
N LEU A 74 -6.43 -7.49 13.21
CA LEU A 74 -5.80 -8.58 12.48
C LEU A 74 -6.80 -9.27 11.54
N ASN A 75 -8.02 -9.55 11.99
CA ASN A 75 -9.08 -10.11 11.15
C ASN A 75 -9.42 -9.18 9.98
N THR A 76 -9.54 -7.87 10.26
CA THR A 76 -9.78 -6.86 9.21
C THR A 76 -8.63 -6.83 8.19
N LEU A 77 -7.38 -6.94 8.65
CA LEU A 77 -6.21 -7.02 7.78
C LEU A 77 -6.27 -8.27 6.89
N ILE A 78 -6.56 -9.44 7.47
CA ILE A 78 -6.71 -10.71 6.72
C ILE A 78 -7.80 -10.59 5.65
N ASP A 79 -8.95 -10.02 5.99
CA ASP A 79 -10.06 -9.83 5.03
C ASP A 79 -9.65 -8.90 3.89
N SER A 80 -9.03 -7.76 4.20
CA SER A 80 -8.54 -6.82 3.19
C SER A 80 -7.45 -7.43 2.30
N TYR A 81 -6.57 -8.27 2.86
CA TYR A 81 -5.54 -8.99 2.12
C TYR A 81 -6.16 -9.94 1.11
N ASN A 82 -7.15 -10.73 1.52
CA ASN A 82 -7.83 -11.68 0.62
C ASN A 82 -8.54 -10.97 -0.54
N VAL A 83 -9.19 -9.84 -0.27
CA VAL A 83 -9.86 -9.01 -1.28
C VAL A 83 -8.84 -8.38 -2.24
N ALA A 84 -7.75 -7.80 -1.72
CA ALA A 84 -6.68 -7.21 -2.53
C ALA A 84 -5.96 -8.26 -3.39
N ARG A 85 -5.66 -9.43 -2.81
CA ARG A 85 -5.03 -10.56 -3.53
C ARG A 85 -5.90 -11.06 -4.68
N THR A 86 -7.21 -11.15 -4.45
CA THR A 86 -8.16 -11.54 -5.51
C THR A 86 -8.17 -10.51 -6.64
N ALA A 87 -8.28 -9.22 -6.32
CA ALA A 87 -8.24 -8.15 -7.31
C ALA A 87 -6.91 -8.10 -8.09
N TRP A 88 -5.79 -8.37 -7.41
CA TRP A 88 -4.47 -8.46 -8.03
C TRP A 88 -4.41 -9.58 -9.06
N LEU A 89 -4.88 -10.79 -8.70
CA LEU A 89 -4.93 -11.92 -9.63
C LEU A 89 -5.85 -11.64 -10.84
N THR A 90 -6.99 -10.97 -10.63
CA THR A 90 -7.88 -10.56 -11.72
C THR A 90 -7.21 -9.56 -12.65
N TYR A 91 -6.60 -8.51 -12.11
CA TYR A 91 -5.84 -7.53 -12.90
C TYR A 91 -4.71 -8.19 -13.68
N ARG A 92 -3.90 -9.01 -13.01
CA ARG A 92 -2.78 -9.73 -13.61
C ARG A 92 -3.23 -10.65 -14.74
N GLY A 93 -4.34 -11.37 -14.54
CA GLY A 93 -4.97 -12.21 -15.57
C GLY A 93 -5.45 -11.42 -16.79
N ALA A 94 -6.02 -10.23 -16.57
CA ALA A 94 -6.45 -9.36 -17.67
C ALA A 94 -5.27 -8.89 -18.53
N ILE A 95 -4.18 -8.46 -17.89
CA ILE A 95 -2.93 -8.10 -18.57
C ILE A 95 -2.35 -9.29 -19.33
N ALA A 96 -2.25 -10.46 -18.69
CA ALA A 96 -1.69 -11.67 -19.29
C ALA A 96 -2.47 -12.16 -20.52
N THR A 97 -3.77 -11.87 -20.59
CA THR A 97 -4.66 -12.28 -21.68
C THR A 97 -4.94 -11.16 -22.68
N ASN A 98 -4.29 -10.00 -22.54
CA ASN A 98 -4.49 -8.83 -23.38
C ASN A 98 -5.97 -8.37 -23.46
N THR A 99 -6.68 -8.43 -22.33
CA THR A 99 -8.06 -7.93 -22.19
C THR A 99 -8.07 -6.57 -21.48
N PRO A 100 -9.11 -5.74 -21.68
CA PRO A 100 -9.18 -4.43 -21.03
C PRO A 100 -9.07 -4.52 -19.51
N SER A 101 -8.10 -3.81 -18.93
CA SER A 101 -7.73 -3.92 -17.52
C SER A 101 -8.12 -2.73 -16.66
N ASP A 102 -8.64 -1.64 -17.23
CA ASP A 102 -8.83 -0.36 -16.51
C ASP A 102 -9.74 -0.48 -15.29
N GLN A 103 -10.85 -1.22 -15.41
CA GLN A 103 -11.75 -1.47 -14.28
C GLN A 103 -11.08 -2.30 -13.17
N TYR A 104 -10.23 -3.27 -13.55
CA TYR A 104 -9.52 -4.12 -12.60
C TYR A 104 -8.37 -3.37 -11.94
N PHE A 105 -7.74 -2.45 -12.67
CA PHE A 105 -6.75 -1.53 -12.12
C PHE A 105 -7.38 -0.65 -11.03
N GLN A 106 -8.53 -0.01 -11.31
CA GLN A 106 -9.22 0.82 -10.32
C GLN A 106 -9.63 0.02 -9.07
N LEU A 107 -10.16 -1.18 -9.27
CA LEU A 107 -10.52 -2.09 -8.17
C LEU A 107 -9.29 -2.49 -7.35
N LEU A 108 -8.19 -2.84 -8.02
CA LEU A 108 -6.92 -3.19 -7.37
C LEU A 108 -6.39 -2.01 -6.54
N THR A 109 -6.34 -0.81 -7.10
CA THR A 109 -5.86 0.39 -6.38
C THR A 109 -6.68 0.66 -5.13
N ARG A 110 -8.01 0.54 -5.20
CA ARG A 110 -8.89 0.69 -4.04
C ARG A 110 -8.58 -0.35 -2.97
N ASN A 111 -8.52 -1.63 -3.35
CA ASN A 111 -8.33 -2.71 -2.40
C ASN A 111 -6.93 -2.68 -1.77
N LEU A 112 -5.90 -2.23 -2.49
CA LEU A 112 -4.56 -2.00 -1.94
C LEU A 112 -4.53 -0.82 -0.94
N THR A 113 -5.34 0.21 -1.18
CA THR A 113 -5.51 1.32 -0.24
C THR A 113 -6.18 0.83 1.05
N ASP A 114 -7.25 0.05 0.92
CA ASP A 114 -7.95 -0.54 2.07
C ASP A 114 -7.04 -1.49 2.86
N LEU A 115 -6.23 -2.29 2.16
CA LEU A 115 -5.21 -3.17 2.75
C LEU A 115 -4.16 -2.38 3.54
N THR A 116 -3.62 -1.32 2.94
CA THR A 116 -2.61 -0.48 3.60
C THR A 116 -3.18 0.20 4.84
N HIS A 117 -4.43 0.68 4.78
CA HIS A 117 -5.11 1.24 5.94
C HIS A 117 -5.30 0.19 7.05
N ALA A 118 -5.72 -1.03 6.72
CA ALA A 118 -5.87 -2.12 7.70
C ALA A 118 -4.52 -2.49 8.35
N LEU A 119 -3.44 -2.51 7.56
CA LEU A 119 -2.08 -2.75 8.05
C LEU A 119 -1.65 -1.70 9.08
N GLU A 120 -1.88 -0.43 8.78
CA GLU A 120 -1.59 0.66 9.71
C GLU A 120 -2.43 0.59 10.98
N VAL A 121 -3.69 0.18 10.89
CA VAL A 121 -4.56 -0.01 12.05
C VAL A 121 -3.98 -1.08 12.97
N LEU A 122 -3.60 -2.25 12.44
CA LEU A 122 -2.99 -3.33 13.24
C LEU A 122 -1.71 -2.84 13.92
N LYS A 123 -0.80 -2.21 13.17
CA LYS A 123 0.46 -1.68 13.70
C LYS A 123 0.25 -0.71 14.87
N ARG A 124 -0.78 0.14 14.81
CA ARG A 124 -1.11 1.06 15.91
C ARG A 124 -1.65 0.35 17.17
N ARG A 125 -2.19 -0.87 17.03
CA ARG A 125 -2.72 -1.66 18.15
C ARG A 125 -1.66 -2.53 18.82
N GLU A 126 -0.62 -2.93 18.10
CA GLU A 126 0.52 -3.70 18.64
C GLU A 126 1.50 -2.81 19.43
N VAL A 127 1.58 -1.51 19.13
CA VAL A 127 2.54 -0.58 19.77
C VAL A 127 2.15 -0.18 21.21
N LYS A 128 1.00 -0.61 21.74
CA LYS A 128 0.52 -0.13 23.04
C LYS A 128 0.69 -1.20 24.16
N PRO A 129 1.54 -0.94 25.18
CA PRO A 129 1.67 -1.80 26.36
C PRO A 129 0.43 -1.76 27.25
#